data_AF-A0A9E7ST40-F1
#
_entry.id   AF-A0A9E7ST40-F1
#
_cell.length_a   1.000
_cell.length_b   1.000
_cell.length_c   1.000
_cell.angle_alpha   90.00
_cell.angle_beta   90.00
_cell.angle_gamma   90.00
#
_symmetry.space_group_name_H-M   'P 1'
#
loop_
_entity.id
_entity.type
_entity.pdbx_description
1 polymer ?
#
loop_
_entity_poly.entity_id
_entity_poly.type
_entity_poly.pdbx_seq_one_letter_code
_entity_poly.pdbx_strand_id
1 'polypeptide(L)'
;MSTYATDRKNGIDVESIERRDVRALTECMTVMEHAPEVAGADGLFLVVTQSGKTYTVDVLDEPRCTCPDAQYNLPTTDGRRTCKHASRVTYETGMRPIPAWVNRDALESQLLEATHVDGEPVFAAGRVAGDGNDVETDSDERGTTRRAIADGGCDRPADCCCVGELPCFMCWRAGFRTPADESAREADE
;
A
#
# COMPACT_ATOMS: atom_id res chain seq x y z
N MET A 1 -21.94 -7.37 11.95
CA MET A 1 -20.80 -8.28 12.24
C MET A 1 -19.52 -7.69 11.67
N SER A 2 -18.58 -7.41 12.57
CA SER A 2 -17.16 -7.05 12.43
C SER A 2 -16.76 -6.09 11.31
N THR A 3 -16.69 -4.80 11.64
CA THR A 3 -15.61 -3.93 11.15
C THR A 3 -14.28 -4.55 11.61
N TYR A 4 -13.27 -4.65 10.74
CA TYR A 4 -11.95 -5.13 11.17
C TYR A 4 -11.24 -3.97 11.85
N ALA A 5 -11.54 -3.76 13.13
CA ALA A 5 -10.68 -2.99 14.01
C ALA A 5 -9.53 -3.91 14.43
N THR A 6 -8.35 -3.72 13.85
CA THR A 6 -7.13 -4.18 14.51
C THR A 6 -6.85 -3.25 15.68
N ASP A 7 -6.83 -3.88 16.85
CA ASP A 7 -6.36 -3.43 18.16
C ASP A 7 -7.38 -2.75 19.10
N ARG A 8 -7.80 -3.52 20.11
CA ARG A 8 -8.54 -3.02 21.28
C ARG A 8 -7.52 -2.50 22.29
N LYS A 9 -6.90 -1.34 22.04
CA LYS A 9 -6.09 -0.62 23.05
C LYS A 9 -5.78 0.85 22.73
N ASN A 10 -6.74 1.63 22.24
CA ASN A 10 -6.89 3.06 22.60
C ASN A 10 -8.11 3.63 21.89
N GLY A 11 -8.89 4.48 22.58
CA GLY A 11 -10.03 5.20 22.02
C GLY A 11 -9.61 6.30 21.05
N ILE A 12 -9.07 5.90 19.90
CA ILE A 12 -8.85 6.76 18.73
C ILE A 12 -9.81 6.24 17.66
N ASP A 13 -10.70 7.10 17.19
CA ASP A 13 -11.64 6.80 16.10
C ASP A 13 -10.84 6.80 14.79
N VAL A 14 -10.11 5.70 14.55
CA VAL A 14 -9.45 5.44 13.28
C VAL A 14 -10.57 5.11 12.29
N GLU A 15 -10.76 5.95 11.28
CA GLU A 15 -11.79 5.77 10.25
C GLU A 15 -11.70 4.35 9.68
N SER A 16 -12.64 3.49 10.05
CA SER A 16 -12.51 2.06 9.77
C SER A 16 -12.87 1.77 8.30
N ILE A 17 -11.96 1.14 7.56
CA ILE A 17 -12.24 0.68 6.20
C ILE A 17 -13.21 -0.51 6.21
N GLU A 18 -14.15 -0.53 5.26
CA GLU A 18 -15.15 -1.59 5.18
C GLU A 18 -14.53 -2.89 4.65
N ARG A 19 -15.09 -4.04 5.04
CA ARG A 19 -14.51 -5.36 4.74
C ARG A 19 -14.37 -5.66 3.26
N ARG A 20 -15.32 -5.25 2.41
CA ARG A 20 -15.21 -5.44 0.95
C ARG A 20 -14.16 -4.54 0.34
N ASP A 21 -13.90 -3.36 0.93
CA ASP A 21 -12.78 -2.51 0.53
C ASP A 21 -11.45 -3.16 0.92
N VAL A 22 -11.33 -3.75 2.12
CA VAL A 22 -10.14 -4.55 2.49
C VAL A 22 -9.89 -5.63 1.45
N ARG A 23 -10.92 -6.44 1.14
CA ARG A 23 -10.80 -7.52 0.14
C ARG A 23 -10.50 -6.99 -1.26
N ALA A 24 -11.02 -5.83 -1.63
CA ALA A 24 -10.69 -5.18 -2.90
C ALA A 24 -9.19 -4.87 -2.98
N LEU A 25 -8.63 -4.34 -1.89
CA LEU A 25 -7.24 -3.90 -1.81
C LEU A 25 -6.23 -5.05 -1.67
N THR A 26 -6.62 -6.16 -1.05
CA THR A 26 -5.68 -7.23 -0.66
C THR A 26 -5.85 -8.57 -1.39
N GLU A 27 -6.98 -8.83 -2.06
CA GLU A 27 -7.13 -10.07 -2.83
C GLU A 27 -6.57 -9.94 -4.24
N CYS A 28 -6.00 -11.04 -4.76
CA CYS A 28 -5.51 -11.15 -6.13
C CYS A 28 -6.67 -11.06 -7.13
N MET A 29 -6.66 -9.97 -7.90
CA MET A 29 -7.61 -9.65 -8.96
C MET A 29 -6.88 -8.85 -10.05
N THR A 30 -7.25 -9.09 -11.30
CA THR A 30 -6.76 -8.30 -12.44
C THR A 30 -7.92 -7.50 -13.01
N VAL A 31 -7.78 -6.19 -13.10
CA VAL A 31 -8.73 -5.31 -13.79
C VAL A 31 -8.23 -5.09 -15.21
N MET A 32 -9.10 -5.19 -16.21
CA MET A 32 -8.76 -4.95 -17.61
C MET A 32 -9.78 -4.02 -18.25
N GLU A 33 -9.30 -2.89 -18.76
CA GLU A 33 -10.10 -1.91 -19.51
C GLU A 33 -10.14 -2.24 -21.00
N HIS A 34 -9.04 -2.80 -21.52
CA HIS A 34 -8.85 -3.07 -22.95
C HIS A 34 -9.16 -4.52 -23.35
N ALA A 35 -9.82 -5.29 -22.49
CA ALA A 35 -10.23 -6.66 -22.81
C ALA A 35 -11.30 -6.66 -23.91
N PRO A 36 -11.27 -7.60 -24.88
CA PRO A 36 -12.16 -7.58 -26.05
C PRO A 36 -13.66 -7.46 -25.73
N GLU A 37 -14.10 -7.96 -24.57
CA GLU A 37 -15.48 -7.94 -24.12
C GLU A 37 -15.97 -6.55 -23.67
N VAL A 38 -15.05 -5.66 -23.28
CA VAL A 38 -15.35 -4.34 -22.72
C VAL A 38 -14.64 -3.19 -23.44
N ALA A 39 -13.71 -3.51 -24.35
CA ALA A 39 -12.90 -2.54 -25.08
C ALA A 39 -13.79 -1.54 -25.84
N GLY A 40 -13.49 -0.25 -25.65
CA GLY A 40 -14.21 0.86 -26.28
C GLY A 40 -15.54 1.23 -25.63
N ALA A 41 -15.90 0.61 -24.50
CA ALA A 41 -17.02 1.05 -23.67
C ALA A 41 -16.49 1.83 -22.46
N ASP A 42 -16.78 3.13 -22.42
CA ASP A 42 -16.32 4.01 -21.34
C ASP A 42 -16.82 3.50 -19.97
N GLY A 43 -15.91 3.43 -19.00
CA GLY A 43 -16.21 3.01 -17.64
C GLY A 43 -16.62 1.54 -17.48
N LEU A 44 -16.41 0.70 -18.49
CA LEU A 44 -16.64 -0.74 -18.42
C LEU A 44 -15.32 -1.51 -18.29
N PHE A 45 -15.25 -2.39 -17.30
CA PHE A 45 -14.04 -3.12 -16.96
C PHE A 45 -14.33 -4.62 -16.82
N LEU A 46 -13.38 -5.44 -17.22
CA LEU A 46 -13.39 -6.88 -16.97
C LEU A 46 -12.49 -7.19 -15.79
N VAL A 47 -13.04 -7.78 -14.74
CA VAL A 47 -12.29 -8.19 -13.53
C VAL A 47 -12.14 -9.70 -13.52
N VAL A 48 -10.90 -10.18 -13.56
CA VAL A 48 -10.56 -11.59 -13.34
C VAL A 48 -10.19 -11.79 -11.88
N THR A 49 -10.79 -12.77 -11.24
CA THR A 49 -10.47 -13.15 -9.86
C THR A 49 -9.47 -14.32 -9.83
N GLN A 50 -8.78 -14.51 -8.71
CA GLN A 50 -7.91 -15.68 -8.49
C GLN A 50 -8.58 -17.04 -8.78
N SER A 51 -9.91 -17.13 -8.62
CA SER A 51 -10.67 -18.34 -8.94
C SER A 51 -10.82 -18.62 -10.45
N GLY A 52 -10.32 -17.74 -11.31
CA GLY A 52 -10.51 -17.78 -12.77
C GLY A 52 -11.87 -17.26 -13.22
N LYS A 53 -12.74 -16.82 -12.31
CA LYS A 53 -14.03 -16.20 -12.66
C LYS A 53 -13.84 -14.77 -13.13
N THR A 54 -14.56 -14.41 -14.17
CA THR A 54 -14.62 -13.08 -14.75
C THR A 54 -15.93 -12.38 -14.39
N TYR A 55 -15.86 -11.08 -14.15
CA TYR A 55 -17.01 -10.22 -13.90
C TYR A 55 -16.87 -8.90 -14.65
N THR A 56 -17.94 -8.43 -15.25
CA THR A 56 -18.01 -7.11 -15.88
C THR A 56 -18.42 -6.10 -14.81
N VAL A 57 -17.74 -4.96 -14.79
CA VAL A 57 -17.97 -3.86 -13.85
C VAL A 57 -18.18 -2.57 -14.64
N ASP A 58 -19.29 -1.89 -14.36
CA ASP A 58 -19.60 -0.55 -14.88
C ASP A 58 -19.48 0.45 -13.73
N VAL A 59 -18.73 1.54 -13.91
CA VAL A 59 -18.46 2.54 -12.86
C VAL A 59 -18.93 3.97 -13.20
N LEU A 60 -19.63 4.20 -14.31
CA LEU A 60 -19.97 5.57 -14.74
C LEU A 60 -20.96 6.31 -13.82
N ASP A 61 -21.99 5.60 -13.35
CA ASP A 61 -23.04 6.18 -12.49
C ASP A 61 -22.99 5.56 -11.08
N GLU A 62 -23.89 4.63 -10.80
CA GLU A 62 -23.86 3.78 -9.62
C GLU A 62 -23.11 2.49 -9.98
N PRO A 63 -21.99 2.16 -9.31
CA PRO A 63 -21.17 1.03 -9.74
C PRO A 63 -21.94 -0.28 -9.76
N ARG A 64 -22.00 -0.92 -10.92
CA ARG A 64 -22.68 -2.20 -11.15
C ARG A 64 -21.67 -3.28 -11.45
N CYS A 65 -21.96 -4.48 -10.99
CA CYS A 65 -21.09 -5.63 -11.24
C CYS A 65 -21.94 -6.88 -11.50
N THR A 66 -21.49 -7.74 -12.41
CA THR A 66 -22.18 -9.00 -12.71
C THR A 66 -21.96 -10.10 -11.66
N CYS A 67 -21.22 -9.82 -10.57
CA CYS A 67 -20.93 -10.82 -9.56
C CYS A 67 -22.14 -11.16 -8.67
N PRO A 68 -22.19 -12.36 -8.07
CA PRO A 68 -23.27 -12.75 -7.17
C PRO A 68 -23.43 -11.82 -5.96
N ASP A 69 -22.32 -11.28 -5.42
CA ASP A 69 -22.40 -10.36 -4.28
C ASP A 69 -23.17 -9.09 -4.64
N ALA A 70 -22.96 -8.55 -5.84
CA ALA A 70 -23.70 -7.38 -6.32
C ALA A 70 -25.15 -7.71 -6.68
N GLN A 71 -25.42 -8.90 -7.22
CA GLN A 71 -26.79 -9.31 -7.56
C GLN A 71 -27.68 -9.58 -6.33
N TYR A 72 -27.12 -10.19 -5.28
CA TYR A 72 -27.95 -10.78 -4.22
C TYR A 72 -27.72 -10.18 -2.84
N ASN A 73 -26.58 -9.52 -2.59
CA ASN A 73 -26.19 -9.09 -1.25
C ASN A 73 -26.06 -7.56 -1.10
N LEU A 74 -26.36 -6.79 -2.15
CA LEU A 74 -26.31 -5.33 -2.15
C LEU A 74 -27.69 -4.73 -2.46
N PRO A 75 -28.04 -3.56 -1.86
CA PRO A 75 -27.27 -2.86 -0.84
C PRO A 75 -27.26 -3.62 0.49
N THR A 76 -26.22 -3.42 1.29
CA THR A 76 -26.12 -4.01 2.63
C THR A 76 -26.99 -3.26 3.64
N THR A 77 -27.22 -3.87 4.81
CA THR A 77 -27.99 -3.25 5.90
C THR A 77 -27.38 -1.94 6.42
N ASP A 78 -26.06 -1.81 6.34
CA ASP A 78 -25.27 -0.60 6.64
C ASP A 78 -25.21 0.39 5.46
N GLY A 79 -25.97 0.15 4.39
CA GLY A 79 -26.16 1.09 3.29
C GLY A 79 -25.09 1.04 2.19
N ARG A 80 -24.13 0.10 2.26
CA ARG A 80 -23.12 -0.06 1.21
C ARG A 80 -23.76 -0.58 -0.07
N ARG A 81 -23.37 -0.02 -1.20
CA ARG A 81 -23.93 -0.34 -2.53
C ARG A 81 -22.95 -0.97 -3.51
N THR A 82 -21.67 -1.07 -3.14
CA THR A 82 -20.61 -1.55 -4.03
C THR A 82 -20.01 -2.87 -3.56
N CYS A 83 -19.81 -3.81 -4.49
CA CYS A 83 -19.12 -5.06 -4.20
C CYS A 83 -17.60 -4.84 -4.19
N LYS A 84 -16.83 -5.86 -3.80
CA LYS A 84 -15.36 -5.76 -3.81
C LYS A 84 -14.79 -5.51 -5.22
N HIS A 85 -15.40 -6.04 -6.28
CA HIS A 85 -14.89 -5.88 -7.65
C HIS A 85 -15.06 -4.44 -8.14
N ALA A 86 -16.23 -3.84 -7.92
CA ALA A 86 -16.45 -2.43 -8.20
C ALA A 86 -15.48 -1.54 -7.42
N SER A 87 -15.27 -1.86 -6.14
CA SER A 87 -14.33 -1.13 -5.30
C SER A 87 -12.90 -1.25 -5.82
N ARG A 88 -12.48 -2.44 -6.25
CA ARG A 88 -11.17 -2.71 -6.87
C ARG A 88 -10.96 -1.82 -8.09
N VAL A 89 -11.91 -1.81 -9.03
CA VAL A 89 -11.85 -0.98 -10.23
C VAL A 89 -11.70 0.49 -9.86
N THR A 90 -12.51 1.00 -8.92
CA THR A 90 -12.42 2.41 -8.54
C THR A 90 -11.10 2.79 -7.87
N TYR A 91 -10.47 1.88 -7.12
CA TYR A 91 -9.15 2.13 -6.52
C TYR A 91 -8.03 2.06 -7.55
N GLU A 92 -8.07 1.06 -8.43
CA GLU A 92 -7.00 0.80 -9.41
C GLU A 92 -6.97 1.88 -10.50
N THR A 93 -8.13 2.40 -10.89
CA THR A 93 -8.26 3.52 -11.86
C THR A 93 -8.06 4.89 -11.23
N GLY A 94 -7.92 4.97 -9.90
CA GLY A 94 -7.78 6.24 -9.18
C GLY A 94 -9.07 7.05 -9.03
N MET A 95 -10.23 6.56 -9.50
CA MET A 95 -11.53 7.21 -9.29
C MET A 95 -11.87 7.39 -7.80
N ARG A 96 -11.44 6.44 -6.97
CA ARG A 96 -11.53 6.51 -5.51
C ARG A 96 -10.12 6.49 -4.91
N PRO A 97 -9.75 7.47 -4.07
CA PRO A 97 -8.46 7.45 -3.42
C PRO A 97 -8.37 6.36 -2.35
N ILE A 98 -7.23 5.66 -2.30
CA ILE A 98 -6.87 4.74 -1.22
C ILE A 98 -6.56 5.57 0.03
N PRO A 99 -7.18 5.30 1.20
CA PRO A 99 -6.92 6.08 2.41
C PRO A 99 -5.43 6.08 2.79
N ALA A 100 -4.92 7.23 3.23
CA ALA A 100 -3.48 7.43 3.46
C ALA A 100 -2.88 6.52 4.53
N TRP A 101 -3.70 6.11 5.50
CA TRP A 101 -3.30 5.28 6.63
C TRP A 101 -3.24 3.78 6.27
N VAL A 102 -3.69 3.38 5.08
CA VAL A 102 -3.63 1.98 4.62
C VAL A 102 -2.17 1.56 4.43
N ASN A 103 -1.81 0.40 5.01
CA ASN A 103 -0.48 -0.18 4.84
C ASN A 103 -0.25 -0.61 3.38
N ARG A 104 0.68 0.05 2.69
CA ARG A 104 1.02 -0.21 1.29
C ARG A 104 1.60 -1.61 1.06
N ASP A 105 2.34 -2.14 2.03
CA ASP A 105 2.97 -3.46 1.91
C ASP A 105 1.94 -4.61 2.00
N ALA A 106 0.73 -4.31 2.49
CA ALA A 106 -0.38 -5.27 2.53
C ALA A 106 -1.27 -5.22 1.28
N LEU A 107 -1.03 -4.27 0.37
CA LEU A 107 -1.78 -4.14 -0.87
C LEU A 107 -1.31 -5.20 -1.88
N GLU A 108 -2.25 -5.69 -2.68
CA GLU A 108 -1.93 -6.58 -3.79
C GLU A 108 -1.03 -5.87 -4.80
N SER A 109 0.08 -6.48 -5.21
CA SER A 109 1.07 -5.82 -6.08
C SER A 109 0.46 -5.42 -7.43
N GLN A 110 -0.39 -6.27 -8.02
CA GLN A 110 -1.06 -5.97 -9.28
C GLN A 110 -1.95 -4.71 -9.21
N LEU A 111 -2.50 -4.40 -8.03
CA LEU A 111 -3.26 -3.17 -7.83
C LEU A 111 -2.38 -1.95 -8.04
N LEU A 112 -1.17 -1.98 -7.48
CA LEU A 112 -0.22 -0.87 -7.54
C LEU A 112 0.44 -0.72 -8.90
N GLU A 113 0.59 -1.82 -9.63
CA GLU A 113 1.16 -1.82 -10.98
C GLU A 113 0.18 -1.25 -12.02
N ALA A 114 -1.13 -1.50 -11.87
CA ALA A 114 -2.20 -0.99 -12.73
C ALA A 114 -1.96 -1.15 -14.25
N THR A 115 -1.22 -2.19 -14.64
CA THR A 115 -0.72 -2.42 -16.02
C THR A 115 -1.79 -2.53 -17.11
N HIS A 116 -3.06 -2.73 -16.74
CA HIS A 116 -4.15 -3.09 -17.65
C HIS A 116 -5.31 -2.08 -17.67
N VAL A 117 -5.11 -0.91 -17.05
CA VAL A 117 -6.03 0.22 -17.05
C VAL A 117 -5.26 1.49 -17.44
N ASP A 118 -5.95 2.50 -17.97
CA ASP A 118 -5.32 3.77 -18.36
C ASP A 118 -5.12 4.72 -17.16
N GLY A 119 -5.86 4.49 -16.08
CA GLY A 119 -5.73 5.21 -14.81
C GLY A 119 -4.61 4.67 -13.92
N GLU A 120 -4.42 5.31 -12.76
CA GLU A 120 -3.46 4.84 -11.76
C GLU A 120 -4.02 4.99 -10.34
N PRO A 121 -3.62 4.13 -9.39
CA PRO A 121 -4.09 4.23 -8.01
C PRO A 121 -3.60 5.52 -7.36
N VAL A 122 -4.53 6.30 -6.84
CA VAL A 122 -4.23 7.52 -6.08
C VAL A 122 -4.40 7.28 -4.59
N PHE A 123 -3.49 7.81 -3.79
CA PHE A 123 -3.61 7.80 -2.34
C PHE A 123 -4.18 9.13 -1.86
N ALA A 124 -5.10 9.09 -0.89
CA ALA A 124 -5.57 10.28 -0.22
C ALA A 124 -4.37 11.04 0.40
N ALA A 125 -4.41 12.36 0.37
CA ALA A 125 -3.45 13.18 1.10
C ALA A 125 -3.70 12.97 2.60
N GLY A 126 -2.82 12.24 3.28
CA GLY A 126 -2.90 12.10 4.73
C GLY A 126 -2.47 13.40 5.40
N ARG A 127 -3.21 13.83 6.43
CA ARG A 127 -2.51 14.45 7.56
C ARG A 127 -1.69 13.33 8.16
N VAL A 128 -0.38 13.39 7.98
CA VAL A 128 0.52 12.72 8.93
C VAL A 128 0.14 13.33 10.27
N ALA A 129 -0.50 12.57 11.16
CA ALA A 129 -0.45 12.91 12.56
C ALA A 129 1.05 12.82 12.89
N GLY A 130 1.73 13.97 12.81
CA GLY A 130 3.08 14.07 13.32
C GLY A 130 2.96 13.75 14.80
N ASP A 131 3.38 12.55 15.19
CA ASP A 131 3.91 12.39 16.53
C ASP A 131 4.98 13.47 16.65
N GLY A 132 4.72 14.45 17.51
CA GLY A 132 5.56 15.63 17.67
C GLY A 132 6.97 15.19 17.99
N ASN A 133 7.82 15.15 16.98
CA ASN A 133 9.25 15.25 17.13
C ASN A 133 9.63 16.54 16.44
N ASP A 134 9.70 17.61 17.25
CA ASP A 134 10.26 18.88 16.85
C ASP A 134 11.71 18.64 16.43
N VAL A 135 11.93 18.43 15.14
CA VAL A 135 13.26 18.53 14.55
C VAL A 135 13.49 20.01 14.33
N GLU A 136 14.13 20.66 15.30
CA GLU A 136 14.75 21.96 15.07
C GLU A 136 15.73 21.81 13.90
N THR A 137 15.36 22.42 12.78
CA THR A 137 16.25 22.57 11.62
C THR A 137 17.01 23.86 11.82
N ASP A 138 18.17 23.76 12.46
CA ASP A 138 19.15 24.84 12.40
C ASP A 138 19.58 25.00 10.94
N SER A 139 19.41 26.22 10.46
CA SER A 139 19.56 26.57 9.05
C SER A 139 21.02 26.85 8.76
N ASP A 140 21.79 25.80 8.49
CA ASP A 140 23.12 25.95 7.90
C ASP A 140 23.14 25.48 6.44
N GLU A 141 23.38 26.44 5.57
CA GLU A 141 23.55 26.28 4.13
C GLU A 141 24.78 25.41 3.80
N ARG A 142 24.59 24.09 3.69
CA ARG A 142 25.24 23.24 2.68
C ARG A 142 24.82 21.77 2.79
N GLY A 143 24.23 21.25 1.72
CA GLY A 143 24.40 19.86 1.31
C GLY A 143 23.66 18.82 2.14
N THR A 144 22.56 18.32 1.58
CA THR A 144 21.95 17.01 1.85
C THR A 144 23.01 15.96 2.23
N THR A 145 22.99 15.50 3.47
CA THR A 145 23.13 14.07 3.79
C THR A 145 22.28 13.77 5.02
N ARG A 146 21.32 12.85 4.87
CA ARG A 146 20.75 12.15 6.02
C ARG A 146 21.91 11.45 6.72
N ARG A 147 22.43 12.02 7.81
CA ARG A 147 23.25 11.24 8.73
C ARG A 147 22.31 10.25 9.41
N ALA A 148 22.41 9.00 9.00
CA ALA A 148 21.77 7.89 9.66
C ALA A 148 22.20 7.86 11.13
N ILE A 149 21.26 7.54 12.00
CA ILE A 149 21.49 7.23 13.41
C ILE A 149 22.54 6.10 13.42
N ALA A 150 23.74 6.41 13.90
CA ALA A 150 24.92 5.56 13.81
C ALA A 150 25.36 5.11 15.21
N ASP A 151 25.26 3.82 15.45
CA ASP A 151 25.73 3.16 16.67
C ASP A 151 26.13 1.69 16.43
N GLY A 152 26.17 1.25 15.16
CA GLY A 152 26.72 -0.06 14.76
C GLY A 152 28.26 -0.09 14.59
N GLY A 153 28.95 0.96 15.04
CA GLY A 153 30.39 1.22 14.85
C GLY A 153 30.77 1.56 13.39
N CYS A 154 31.80 2.39 13.18
CA CYS A 154 32.33 2.74 11.84
C CYS A 154 31.34 3.43 10.86
N ASP A 155 30.60 4.45 11.32
CA ASP A 155 29.59 5.18 10.51
C ASP A 155 28.52 4.28 9.87
N ARG A 156 28.21 3.15 10.53
CA ARG A 156 27.28 2.14 10.01
C ARG A 156 25.93 2.15 10.71
N PRO A 157 24.89 1.57 10.09
CA PRO A 157 23.57 1.46 10.72
C PRO A 157 23.65 0.76 12.09
N ALA A 158 22.83 1.20 13.05
CA ALA A 158 22.75 0.68 14.41
C ALA A 158 22.77 -0.86 14.49
N ASP A 159 22.03 -1.53 13.59
CA ASP A 159 21.92 -3.00 13.54
C ASP A 159 23.01 -3.68 12.67
N CYS A 160 24.22 -3.11 12.61
CA CYS A 160 25.31 -3.68 11.82
C CYS A 160 25.85 -4.99 12.42
N CYS A 161 25.41 -6.12 11.86
CA CYS A 161 25.84 -7.48 12.23
C CYS A 161 26.72 -8.18 11.18
N CYS A 162 27.62 -7.44 10.50
CA CYS A 162 28.52 -8.07 9.53
C CYS A 162 29.39 -9.16 10.19
N VAL A 163 29.36 -10.37 9.65
CA VAL A 163 30.21 -11.50 10.06
C VAL A 163 30.76 -12.15 8.78
N GLY A 164 32.01 -11.86 8.43
CA GLY A 164 32.69 -12.39 7.24
C GLY A 164 32.87 -11.39 6.11
N GLU A 165 33.14 -11.89 4.90
CA GLU A 165 33.66 -11.10 3.76
C GLU A 165 32.59 -10.28 3.01
N LEU A 166 31.30 -10.42 3.37
CA LEU A 166 30.17 -9.76 2.71
C LEU A 166 29.40 -8.84 3.65
N PRO A 167 28.92 -7.67 3.18
CA PRO A 167 28.12 -6.76 4.00
C PRO A 167 26.78 -7.39 4.40
N CYS A 168 26.34 -7.14 5.63
CA CYS A 168 24.99 -7.50 6.05
C CYS A 168 23.95 -6.72 5.26
N PHE A 169 22.70 -7.22 5.25
CA PHE A 169 21.59 -6.63 4.51
C PHE A 169 21.39 -5.13 4.78
N MET A 170 21.51 -4.71 6.05
CA MET A 170 21.35 -3.30 6.44
C MET A 170 22.48 -2.42 5.89
N CYS A 171 23.70 -2.92 5.85
CA CYS A 171 24.83 -2.23 5.22
C CYS A 171 24.64 -2.12 3.70
N TRP A 172 24.22 -3.19 3.03
CA TRP A 172 23.99 -3.16 1.58
C TRP A 172 22.90 -2.16 1.19
N ARG A 173 21.78 -2.15 1.95
CA ARG A 173 20.66 -1.21 1.77
C ARG A 173 21.05 0.24 2.03
N ALA A 174 21.96 0.47 2.98
CA ALA A 174 22.52 1.79 3.25
C ALA A 174 23.60 2.23 2.24
N GLY A 175 23.94 1.38 1.25
CA GLY A 175 24.87 1.71 0.17
C GLY A 175 26.28 1.18 0.36
N PHE A 176 26.59 0.51 1.47
CA PHE A 176 27.88 -0.13 1.68
C PHE A 176 28.04 -1.36 0.78
N ARG A 177 29.26 -1.60 0.31
CA ARG A 177 29.61 -2.75 -0.55
C ARG A 177 30.60 -3.70 0.11
N THR A 178 31.09 -3.35 1.29
CA THR A 178 32.04 -4.12 2.09
C THR A 178 31.52 -4.31 3.52
N PRO A 179 31.82 -5.43 4.19
CA PRO A 179 31.47 -5.68 5.59
C PRO A 179 32.17 -4.69 6.54
N ALA A 180 31.67 -4.58 7.77
CA ALA A 180 32.32 -3.80 8.81
C ALA A 180 33.54 -4.58 9.28
N ASP A 181 34.68 -3.92 9.37
CA ASP A 181 35.90 -4.55 9.86
C ASP A 181 35.79 -4.73 11.38
N GLU A 182 35.86 -5.98 11.85
CA GLU A 182 35.82 -6.28 13.28
C GLU A 182 37.03 -5.67 14.02
N SER A 183 38.16 -5.44 13.33
CA SER A 183 39.37 -4.84 13.92
C SER A 183 39.24 -3.33 14.23
N ALA A 184 38.20 -2.66 13.72
CA ALA A 184 37.90 -1.27 14.04
C ALA A 184 37.01 -1.10 15.29
N ARG A 185 36.59 -2.20 15.93
CA ARG A 185 35.78 -2.19 17.17
C ARG A 185 36.59 -2.22 18.47
N GLU A 186 37.89 -2.49 18.41
CA GLU A 186 38.78 -2.61 19.60
C GLU A 186 39.57 -1.32 19.94
N ALA A 187 39.27 -0.18 19.32
CA ALA A 187 40.02 1.07 19.55
C ALA A 187 39.41 2.00 20.63
N ASP A 188 38.47 1.53 21.44
CA ASP A 188 37.76 2.34 22.45
C ASP A 188 37.63 1.59 23.80
N GLU A 189 38.73 1.04 24.30
CA GLU A 189 38.91 0.69 25.73
C GLU A 189 40.17 1.36 26.31
#